data_AF-A0A946ZE42-F1
#
_entry.id   AF-A0A946ZE42-F1
#
_cell.length_a   1.000
_cell.length_b   1.000
_cell.length_c   1.000
_cell.angle_alpha   90.00
_cell.angle_beta   90.00
_cell.angle_gamma   90.00
#
_symmetry.space_group_name_H-M   'P 1'
#
loop_
_entity.id
_entity.type
_entity.pdbx_description
1 polymer ?
#
loop_
_entity_poly.entity_id
_entity_poly.type
_entity_poly.pdbx_seq_one_letter_code
_entity_poly.pdbx_strand_id
1 'polypeptide(L)'
;MKKLILGLLIFGLTSQLNAQIEQLETVELTFNYKYLNAVDSKEVPVPVKLLEEKVAEYDLKSAEFYIDDYDLYQVRFYIPEGMILASFNKDGEVVRTAEKFKNVKLPPMVAAAVAAKYPGWTVYKDVYKV
;
A
#
# COMPACT_ATOMS: atom_id res chain seq x y z
N MET A 1 42.97 -27.55 -36.58
CA MET A 1 42.46 -26.17 -36.78
C MET A 1 40.96 -26.04 -36.50
N LYS A 2 40.06 -26.81 -37.14
CA LYS A 2 38.60 -26.71 -36.91
C LYS A 2 38.15 -26.85 -35.43
N LYS A 3 38.76 -27.76 -34.66
CA LYS A 3 38.45 -27.97 -33.23
C LYS A 3 38.88 -26.79 -32.33
N LEU A 4 39.97 -26.11 -32.71
CA LEU A 4 40.48 -24.92 -32.01
C LEU A 4 39.55 -23.71 -32.22
N ILE A 5 39.08 -23.53 -33.46
CA ILE A 5 38.12 -22.47 -33.82
C ILE A 5 36.80 -22.68 -33.07
N LEU A 6 36.32 -23.92 -32.98
CA LEU A 6 35.09 -24.24 -32.25
C LEU A 6 35.21 -23.97 -30.74
N GLY A 7 36.37 -24.28 -30.14
CA GLY A 7 36.64 -23.97 -28.74
C GLY A 7 36.68 -22.46 -28.47
N LEU A 8 37.28 -21.67 -29.35
CA LEU A 8 37.35 -20.21 -29.23
C LEU A 8 35.95 -19.57 -29.33
N LEU A 9 35.08 -20.14 -30.19
CA LEU A 9 33.70 -19.70 -30.34
C LEU A 9 32.88 -19.91 -29.05
N ILE A 10 33.03 -21.08 -28.42
CA ILE A 10 32.31 -21.42 -27.18
C ILE A 10 32.77 -20.50 -26.04
N PHE A 11 34.08 -20.25 -25.92
CA PHE A 11 34.61 -19.35 -24.88
C PHE A 11 34.10 -17.91 -25.04
N GLY A 12 34.07 -17.39 -26.28
CA GLY A 12 33.54 -16.04 -26.55
C GLY A 12 32.03 -15.89 -26.28
N LEU A 13 31.26 -16.97 -26.43
CA LEU A 13 29.82 -16.97 -26.11
C LEU A 13 29.57 -17.00 -24.60
N THR A 14 30.40 -17.71 -23.83
CA THR A 14 30.23 -17.80 -22.36
C THR A 14 30.66 -16.56 -21.60
N SER A 15 31.50 -15.69 -22.18
CA SER A 15 31.96 -14.45 -21.53
C SER A 15 30.92 -13.32 -21.52
N GLN A 16 29.74 -13.52 -22.12
CA GLN A 16 28.66 -12.52 -22.14
C GLN A 16 27.66 -12.64 -20.98
N LEU A 17 27.93 -13.50 -19.99
CA LEU A 17 27.12 -13.59 -18.78
C LEU A 17 27.39 -12.35 -17.91
N ASN A 18 26.65 -11.27 -18.18
CA ASN A 18 26.56 -10.13 -17.27
C ASN A 18 25.83 -10.59 -16.01
N ALA A 19 26.44 -10.41 -14.84
CA ALA A 19 25.70 -10.45 -13.59
C ALA A 19 24.76 -9.23 -13.59
N GLN A 20 23.46 -9.46 -13.66
CA GLN A 20 22.50 -8.37 -13.56
C GLN A 20 22.63 -7.74 -12.17
N ILE A 21 22.91 -6.44 -12.13
CA ILE A 21 22.78 -5.65 -10.91
C ILE A 21 21.30 -5.28 -10.84
N GLU A 22 20.56 -5.89 -9.91
CA GLU A 22 19.18 -5.46 -9.63
C GLU A 22 19.25 -4.03 -9.09
N GLN A 23 18.78 -3.08 -9.89
CA GLN A 23 18.59 -1.71 -9.43
C GLN A 23 17.35 -1.72 -8.54
N LEU A 24 17.58 -1.56 -7.23
CA LEU A 24 16.49 -1.41 -6.27
C LEU A 24 15.69 -0.15 -6.61
N GLU A 25 14.37 -0.27 -6.56
CA GLU A 25 13.46 0.83 -6.76
C GLU A 25 13.69 1.91 -5.69
N THR A 26 13.69 3.19 -6.08
CA THR A 26 13.84 4.30 -5.14
C THR A 26 12.66 4.30 -4.18
N VAL A 27 12.94 4.17 -2.89
CA VAL A 27 11.91 4.23 -1.84
C VAL A 27 11.62 5.70 -1.53
N GLU A 28 10.43 6.19 -1.88
CA GLU A 28 9.94 7.46 -1.35
C GLU A 28 9.52 7.26 0.11
N LEU A 29 10.24 7.91 1.02
CA LEU A 29 9.93 7.86 2.45
C LEU A 29 8.72 8.77 2.73
N THR A 30 7.57 8.16 2.98
CA THR A 30 6.39 8.85 3.49
C THR A 30 6.51 9.09 4.99
N PHE A 31 5.86 10.15 5.52
CA PHE A 31 5.94 10.54 6.93
C PHE A 31 5.56 9.40 7.86
N ASN A 32 4.54 8.63 7.47
CA ASN A 32 3.97 7.55 8.26
C ASN A 32 4.14 6.18 7.58
N TYR A 33 5.36 5.86 7.16
CA TYR A 33 5.68 4.58 6.49
C TYR A 33 5.36 3.35 7.34
N LYS A 34 5.46 3.42 8.67
CA LYS A 34 5.11 2.32 9.58
C LYS A 34 3.63 1.98 9.49
N TYR A 35 2.78 3.01 9.42
CA TYR A 35 1.35 2.85 9.22
C TYR A 35 1.08 2.27 7.83
N LEU A 36 1.68 2.83 6.78
CA LEU A 36 1.49 2.35 5.41
C LEU A 36 1.87 0.85 5.29
N ASN A 37 3.00 0.44 5.86
CA ASN A 37 3.43 -0.96 5.89
C ASN A 37 2.50 -1.88 6.70
N ALA A 38 1.79 -1.34 7.69
CA ALA A 38 0.85 -2.12 8.50
C ALA A 38 -0.49 -2.33 7.78
N VAL A 39 -0.87 -1.41 6.89
CA VAL A 39 -2.12 -1.49 6.10
C VAL A 39 -1.90 -2.01 4.68
N ASP A 40 -0.66 -2.05 4.18
CA ASP A 40 -0.31 -2.49 2.83
C ASP A 40 -0.70 -3.96 2.61
N SER A 41 -1.87 -4.15 2.02
CA SER A 41 -2.35 -5.42 1.52
C SER A 41 -2.48 -5.35 0.01
N LYS A 42 -2.06 -6.40 -0.70
CA LYS A 42 -2.10 -6.44 -2.17
C LYS A 42 -3.52 -6.36 -2.76
N GLU A 43 -4.56 -6.51 -1.93
CA GLU A 43 -5.96 -6.62 -2.37
C GLU A 43 -6.91 -5.62 -1.69
N VAL A 44 -6.44 -4.41 -1.32
CA VAL A 44 -7.35 -3.34 -0.84
C VAL A 44 -8.09 -2.64 -2.00
N PRO A 45 -9.34 -2.21 -1.77
CA PRO A 45 -10.08 -1.39 -2.73
C PRO A 45 -9.40 -0.03 -2.96
N VAL A 46 -9.48 0.51 -4.19
CA VAL A 46 -8.87 1.81 -4.55
C VAL A 46 -9.25 2.96 -3.60
N PRO A 47 -10.52 3.14 -3.21
CA PRO A 47 -10.89 4.22 -2.28
C PRO A 47 -10.25 4.08 -0.89
N VAL A 48 -9.99 2.85 -0.45
CA VAL A 48 -9.31 2.55 0.82
C VAL A 48 -7.85 2.96 0.70
N LYS A 49 -7.16 2.44 -0.32
CA LYS A 49 -5.76 2.72 -0.60
C LYS A 49 -5.49 4.23 -0.72
N LEU A 50 -6.36 4.96 -1.41
CA LEU A 50 -6.25 6.41 -1.56
C LEU A 50 -6.24 7.15 -0.21
N LEU A 51 -7.10 6.76 0.74
CA LEU A 51 -7.13 7.39 2.05
C LEU A 51 -5.95 6.95 2.93
N GLU A 52 -5.54 5.68 2.84
CA GLU A 52 -4.37 5.16 3.54
C GLU A 52 -3.09 5.90 3.10
N GLU A 53 -2.89 6.08 1.80
CA GLU A 53 -1.77 6.86 1.24
C GLU A 53 -1.80 8.31 1.73
N LYS A 54 -2.96 8.96 1.73
CA LYS A 54 -3.11 10.32 2.26
C LYS A 54 -2.80 10.45 3.74
N VAL A 55 -3.17 9.45 4.55
CA VAL A 55 -2.80 9.41 5.98
C VAL A 55 -1.31 9.21 6.12
N ALA A 56 -0.70 8.35 5.29
CA ALA A 56 0.73 8.08 5.30
C ALA A 56 1.55 9.35 4.99
N GLU A 57 1.11 10.12 4.00
CA GLU A 57 1.76 11.35 3.51
C GLU A 57 1.46 12.59 4.36
N TYR A 58 0.57 12.49 5.35
CA TYR A 58 0.15 13.66 6.12
C TYR A 58 1.25 14.14 7.08
N ASP A 59 1.74 15.35 6.83
CA ASP A 59 2.66 16.06 7.73
C ASP A 59 1.89 16.85 8.78
N LEU A 60 1.67 16.24 9.95
CA LEU A 60 1.02 16.88 11.09
C LEU A 60 1.73 18.17 11.51
N LYS A 61 3.07 18.20 11.49
CA LYS A 61 3.85 19.34 12.02
C LYS A 61 3.74 20.59 11.13
N SER A 62 3.34 20.40 9.87
CA SER A 62 3.04 21.50 8.95
C SER A 62 1.62 22.08 9.12
N ALA A 63 0.75 21.44 9.89
CA ALA A 63 -0.65 21.84 10.02
C ALA A 63 -0.81 23.12 10.86
N GLU A 64 -1.68 24.03 10.43
CA GLU A 64 -1.94 25.30 11.15
C GLU A 64 -2.45 25.12 12.59
N PHE A 65 -3.10 23.99 12.87
CA PHE A 65 -3.62 23.67 14.20
C PHE A 65 -2.61 22.94 15.09
N TYR A 66 -1.39 22.66 14.61
CA TYR A 66 -0.35 22.02 15.40
C TYR A 66 0.16 22.96 16.49
N ILE A 67 0.14 22.48 17.73
CA ILE A 67 0.66 23.16 18.93
C ILE A 67 1.46 22.14 19.74
N ASP A 68 2.76 22.36 19.90
CA ASP A 68 3.70 21.39 20.50
C ASP A 68 3.37 20.91 21.94
N ASP A 69 2.33 21.47 22.56
CA ASP A 69 1.81 21.12 23.89
C ASP A 69 0.81 19.94 23.88
N TYR A 70 0.27 19.55 22.72
CA TYR A 70 -0.68 18.44 22.64
C TYR A 70 0.00 17.09 22.38
N ASP A 71 -0.33 16.10 23.21
CA ASP A 71 0.19 14.74 23.07
C ASP A 71 -0.48 13.94 21.93
N LEU A 72 -1.71 14.32 21.56
CA LEU A 72 -2.54 13.55 20.62
C LEU A 72 -3.35 14.47 19.70
N TYR A 73 -3.31 14.16 18.41
CA TYR A 73 -4.07 14.85 17.38
C TYR A 73 -4.97 13.89 16.64
N GLN A 74 -6.22 14.28 16.42
CA GLN A 74 -7.17 13.48 15.65
C GLN A 74 -7.51 14.21 14.34
N VAL A 75 -7.14 13.59 13.23
CA VAL A 75 -7.39 14.13 11.89
C VAL A 75 -8.31 13.18 11.14
N ARG A 76 -9.35 13.74 10.53
CA ARG A 76 -10.33 13.00 9.76
C ARG A 76 -10.07 13.18 8.27
N PHE A 77 -9.80 12.08 7.59
CA PHE A 77 -9.72 12.00 6.14
C PHE A 77 -11.00 11.39 5.63
N TYR A 78 -11.62 11.99 4.62
CA TYR A 78 -12.91 11.51 4.11
C TYR A 78 -13.04 11.67 2.59
N ILE A 79 -13.78 10.73 2.02
CA ILE A 79 -14.28 10.69 0.64
C ILE A 79 -15.75 10.23 0.69
N PRO A 80 -16.52 10.34 -0.41
CA PRO A 80 -17.92 9.89 -0.42
C PRO A 80 -18.11 8.42 0.01
N GLU A 81 -17.14 7.56 -0.30
CA GLU A 81 -17.15 6.13 -0.03
C GLU A 81 -16.78 5.78 1.42
N GLY A 82 -16.05 6.64 2.14
CA GLY A 82 -15.53 6.30 3.45
C GLY A 82 -14.69 7.37 4.14
N MET A 83 -14.18 7.01 5.32
CA MET A 83 -13.34 7.88 6.13
C MET A 83 -12.31 7.10 6.94
N ILE A 84 -11.20 7.75 7.25
CA ILE A 84 -10.21 7.33 8.22
C ILE A 84 -10.11 8.41 9.30
N LEU A 85 -10.29 8.01 10.56
CA LEU A 85 -9.94 8.84 11.71
C LEU A 85 -8.56 8.40 12.20
N ALA A 86 -7.54 9.18 11.89
CA ALA A 86 -6.17 8.92 12.30
C ALA A 86 -5.84 9.72 13.57
N SER A 87 -5.24 9.04 14.53
CA SER A 87 -4.69 9.62 15.74
C SER A 87 -3.17 9.67 15.61
N PHE A 88 -2.60 10.86 15.71
CA PHE A 88 -1.17 11.12 15.62
C PHE A 88 -0.63 11.52 16.99
N ASN A 89 0.58 11.06 17.33
CA ASN A 89 1.32 11.58 18.48
C ASN A 89 1.92 12.96 18.17
N LYS A 90 2.48 13.62 19.18
CA LYS A 90 3.22 14.89 19.03
C LYS A 90 4.35 14.84 18.01
N ASP A 91 4.94 13.66 17.77
CA ASP A 91 6.04 13.50 16.81
C ASP A 91 5.56 13.44 15.36
N GLY A 92 4.24 13.43 15.13
CA GLY A 92 3.62 13.32 13.81
C GLY A 92 3.45 11.88 13.33
N GLU A 93 3.67 10.89 14.21
CA GLU A 93 3.49 9.48 13.90
C GLU A 93 2.05 9.02 14.15
N VAL A 94 1.47 8.26 13.23
CA VAL A 94 0.18 7.60 13.39
C VAL A 94 0.30 6.53 14.47
N VAL A 95 -0.47 6.69 15.55
CA VAL A 95 -0.55 5.71 16.66
C VAL A 95 -1.78 4.84 16.59
N ARG A 96 -2.85 5.30 15.91
CA ARG A 96 -4.10 4.56 15.77
C ARG A 96 -4.93 5.08 14.61
N THR A 97 -5.60 4.19 13.88
CA THR A 97 -6.67 4.53 12.96
C THR A 97 -7.99 3.87 13.35
N ALA A 98 -9.09 4.46 12.86
CA ALA A 98 -10.39 3.83 12.82
C ALA A 98 -11.00 4.13 11.44
N GLU A 99 -11.28 3.07 10.68
CA GLU A 99 -11.55 3.18 9.26
C GLU A 99 -12.90 2.59 8.90
N LYS A 100 -13.61 3.26 8.00
CA LYS A 100 -14.94 2.80 7.59
C LYS A 100 -15.23 3.23 6.16
N PHE A 101 -15.51 2.24 5.32
CA PHE A 101 -15.89 2.41 3.93
C PHE A 101 -17.17 1.66 3.62
N LYS A 102 -17.93 2.14 2.65
CA LYS A 102 -19.22 1.59 2.23
C LYS A 102 -19.23 1.33 0.75
N ASN A 103 -19.74 0.16 0.36
CA ASN A 103 -19.93 -0.24 -1.03
C ASN A 103 -18.64 -0.14 -1.85
N VAL A 104 -17.52 -0.54 -1.24
CA VAL A 104 -16.22 -0.61 -1.91
C VAL A 104 -16.01 -2.01 -2.48
N LYS A 105 -15.30 -2.09 -3.60
CA LYS A 105 -15.09 -3.37 -4.28
C LYS A 105 -14.48 -4.40 -3.32
N LEU A 106 -15.19 -5.51 -3.08
CA LEU A 106 -14.69 -6.58 -2.23
C LEU A 106 -13.35 -7.14 -2.75
N PRO A 107 -12.43 -7.54 -1.86
CA PRO A 107 -11.24 -8.27 -2.26
C PRO A 107 -11.62 -9.50 -3.09
N PRO A 108 -10.89 -9.82 -4.19
CA PRO A 108 -11.22 -10.93 -5.08
C PRO A 108 -11.49 -12.25 -4.37
N MET A 109 -10.69 -12.58 -3.36
CA MET A 109 -10.87 -13.80 -2.56
C MET A 109 -12.21 -13.81 -1.81
N VAL A 110 -12.61 -12.66 -1.24
CA VAL A 110 -13.89 -12.52 -0.50
C VAL A 110 -15.06 -12.57 -1.48
N ALA A 111 -14.96 -11.87 -2.61
CA ALA A 111 -15.99 -11.87 -3.65
C ALA A 111 -16.23 -13.30 -4.19
N ALA A 112 -15.16 -14.04 -4.46
CA ALA A 112 -15.25 -15.42 -4.92
C ALA A 112 -15.91 -16.34 -3.87
N ALA A 113 -15.53 -16.20 -2.60
CA ALA A 113 -16.12 -17.00 -1.51
C ALA A 113 -17.62 -16.73 -1.33
N VAL A 114 -18.05 -15.46 -1.43
CA VAL A 114 -19.48 -15.08 -1.35
C VAL A 114 -20.26 -15.65 -2.53
N ALA A 115 -19.73 -15.50 -3.76
CA ALA A 115 -20.39 -15.99 -4.97
C ALA A 115 -20.54 -17.52 -4.97
N ALA A 116 -19.54 -18.26 -4.49
CA ALA A 116 -19.59 -19.71 -4.36
C ALA A 116 -20.64 -20.17 -3.33
N LYS A 117 -20.79 -19.42 -2.23
CA LYS A 117 -21.74 -19.75 -1.16
C LYS A 117 -23.18 -19.37 -1.50
N TYR A 118 -23.38 -18.31 -2.27
CA TYR A 118 -24.70 -17.77 -2.63
C TYR A 118 -24.83 -17.61 -4.16
N PRO A 119 -24.93 -18.72 -4.92
CA PRO A 119 -25.00 -18.65 -6.37
C PRO A 119 -26.26 -17.93 -6.83
N GLY A 120 -26.12 -17.06 -7.84
CA GLY A 120 -27.23 -16.26 -8.40
C GLY A 120 -27.60 -15.02 -7.59
N TRP A 121 -26.96 -14.76 -6.45
CA TRP A 121 -27.17 -13.55 -5.65
C TRP A 121 -26.16 -12.46 -6.00
N THR A 122 -26.59 -11.21 -5.90
CA THR A 122 -25.74 -10.03 -6.08
C THR A 122 -25.56 -9.32 -4.75
N VAL A 123 -24.32 -8.90 -4.44
CA VAL A 123 -24.04 -8.06 -3.27
C VAL A 123 -24.63 -6.67 -3.52
N TYR A 124 -25.67 -6.32 -2.79
CA TYR A 124 -26.32 -5.01 -2.91
C TYR A 124 -25.58 -3.90 -2.15
N LYS A 125 -25.03 -4.23 -0.97
CA LYS A 125 -24.30 -3.30 -0.10
C LYS A 125 -23.22 -4.03 0.67
N ASP A 126 -22.13 -3.34 0.95
CA ASP A 126 -21.06 -3.81 1.84
C ASP A 126 -20.57 -2.67 2.76
N VAL A 127 -19.86 -3.08 3.82
CA VAL A 127 -19.15 -2.17 4.70
C VAL A 127 -17.80 -2.80 5.02
N TYR A 128 -16.73 -2.08 4.71
CA TYR A 128 -15.36 -2.43 5.09
C TYR A 128 -14.95 -1.61 6.31
N LYS A 129 -14.33 -2.26 7.31
CA LYS A 129 -13.90 -1.63 8.56
C LYS A 129 -12.54 -2.16 8.97
N VAL A 130 -11.71 -1.27 9.50
CA VAL A 130 -10.40 -1.55 10.12
C VAL A 130 -10.36 -0.87 11.48
#